data_AF-A0A8J4MUF1-F1
#
_entry.id   AF-A0A8J4MUF1-F1
#
_cell.length_a   1.000
_cell.length_b   1.000
_cell.length_c   1.000
_cell.angle_alpha   90.00
_cell.angle_beta   90.00
_cell.angle_gamma   90.00
#
_symmetry.space_group_name_H-M   'P 1'
#
loop_
_entity.id
_entity.type
_entity.pdbx_description
1 polymer ?
#
loop_
_entity_poly.entity_id
_entity_poly.type
_entity_poly.pdbx_seq_one_letter_code
_entity_poly.pdbx_strand_id
1 'polypeptide(L)'
;MNSLLAFAVLFAWGKCLSPACGSLWELPKMITKVTGKNALLHYSFYGCYCGLGGEGQPKDATDRCCQLHDTCYNNLLSYRCNAKMQVYHYDWRSSSPSCRQRSWCAQLSCECDHSLALCLKQSIGSYSKRYRFYPKHRCR
;
A
#
# COMPACT_ATOMS: atom_id res chain seq x y z
N MET A 1 -43.42 -22.02 16.51
CA MET A 1 -42.58 -22.98 15.77
C MET A 1 -42.92 -22.82 14.30
N ASN A 2 -42.14 -22.24 13.39
CA ASN A 2 -40.71 -21.98 13.34
C ASN A 2 -40.46 -20.67 12.56
N SER A 3 -39.91 -19.67 13.25
CA SER A 3 -38.86 -18.82 12.67
C SER A 3 -37.80 -19.75 12.09
N LEU A 4 -37.32 -19.52 10.86
CA LEU A 4 -35.98 -19.90 10.36
C LEU A 4 -35.84 -19.82 8.82
N LEU A 5 -36.82 -19.28 8.07
CA LEU A 5 -36.69 -19.12 6.61
C LEU A 5 -36.20 -17.72 6.15
N ALA A 6 -35.65 -16.90 7.04
CA ALA A 6 -35.25 -15.53 6.72
C ALA A 6 -33.75 -15.21 6.85
N PHE A 7 -32.86 -16.22 6.95
CA PHE A 7 -31.41 -15.98 7.10
C PHE A 7 -30.52 -16.76 6.13
N ALA A 8 -31.02 -17.06 4.92
CA ALA A 8 -30.22 -17.71 3.89
C ALA A 8 -29.84 -16.79 2.70
N VAL A 9 -29.90 -15.46 2.86
CA VAL A 9 -29.60 -14.50 1.76
C VAL A 9 -28.49 -13.50 2.08
N LEU A 10 -27.81 -13.58 3.24
CA LEU A 10 -26.72 -12.64 3.59
C LEU A 10 -25.29 -13.17 3.46
N PHE A 11 -25.07 -14.26 2.72
CA PHE A 11 -23.71 -14.73 2.37
C PHE A 11 -23.32 -14.44 0.91
N ALA A 12 -23.95 -13.43 0.30
CA ALA A 12 -23.66 -13.00 -1.07
C ALA A 12 -22.75 -11.76 -1.17
N TRP A 13 -22.01 -11.35 -0.13
CA TRP A 13 -20.90 -10.37 -0.23
C TRP A 13 -19.74 -10.66 0.74
N GLY A 14 -19.39 -11.93 0.91
CA GLY A 14 -18.17 -12.36 1.60
C GLY A 14 -16.93 -12.33 0.70
N LYS A 15 -16.56 -11.15 0.16
CA LYS A 15 -15.22 -10.90 -0.39
C LYS A 15 -14.54 -9.92 0.57
N CYS A 16 -14.17 -10.31 1.78
CA CYS A 16 -12.86 -10.88 2.06
C CYS A 16 -12.85 -11.28 3.55
N LEU A 17 -13.18 -12.53 3.88
CA LEU A 17 -13.16 -13.05 5.26
C LEU A 17 -12.11 -14.16 5.43
N SER A 18 -11.01 -14.06 4.70
CA SER A 18 -9.81 -14.87 4.90
C SER A 18 -8.61 -13.92 5.03
N PRO A 19 -7.50 -14.33 5.65
CA PRO A 19 -6.25 -13.54 5.69
C PRO A 19 -5.66 -13.18 4.30
N ALA A 20 -6.35 -13.50 3.21
CA ALA A 20 -6.00 -13.32 1.82
C ALA A 20 -6.51 -11.99 1.21
N CYS A 21 -6.72 -10.95 2.03
CA CYS A 21 -6.77 -9.58 1.51
C CYS A 21 -5.32 -9.15 1.21
N GLY A 22 -4.95 -9.11 -0.08
CA GLY A 22 -3.60 -8.81 -0.57
C GLY A 22 -3.06 -7.42 -0.24
N SER A 23 -1.81 -7.14 -0.66
CA SER A 23 -0.89 -6.00 -0.44
C SER A 23 -0.84 -5.33 0.95
N LEU A 24 -1.98 -5.20 1.63
CA LEU A 24 -2.21 -4.49 2.88
C LEU A 24 -1.32 -4.96 4.03
N TRP A 25 -0.91 -6.23 4.03
CA TRP A 25 0.01 -6.77 5.02
C TRP A 25 1.45 -6.83 4.53
N GLU A 26 1.68 -6.92 3.22
CA GLU A 26 3.01 -7.10 2.64
C GLU A 26 3.77 -5.79 2.55
N LEU A 27 3.11 -4.71 2.14
CA LEU A 27 3.71 -3.39 2.02
C LEU A 27 4.17 -2.83 3.40
N PRO A 28 3.35 -2.82 4.47
CA PRO A 28 3.80 -2.29 5.76
C PRO A 28 4.99 -3.07 6.35
N LYS A 29 5.04 -4.39 6.18
CA LYS A 29 6.19 -5.21 6.59
C LYS A 29 7.44 -4.82 5.81
N MET A 30 7.32 -4.67 4.49
CA MET A 30 8.42 -4.29 3.62
C MET A 30 8.97 -2.91 3.98
N ILE A 31 8.11 -1.89 4.06
CA ILE A 31 8.51 -0.53 4.46
C ILE A 31 9.15 -0.54 5.84
N THR A 32 8.58 -1.27 6.81
CA THR A 32 9.10 -1.30 8.18
C THR A 32 10.52 -1.85 8.22
N LYS A 33 10.78 -2.94 7.50
CA LYS A 33 12.12 -3.55 7.46
C LYS A 33 13.12 -2.73 6.64
N VAL A 34 12.70 -2.13 5.53
CA VAL A 34 13.59 -1.31 4.67
C VAL A 34 13.97 0.01 5.33
N THR A 35 13.02 0.68 5.99
CA THR A 35 13.22 2.03 6.54
C THR A 35 13.56 2.05 8.03
N GLY A 36 13.34 0.94 8.74
CA GLY A 36 13.49 0.86 10.19
C GLY A 36 12.43 1.65 10.97
N LYS A 37 11.36 2.13 10.32
CA LYS A 37 10.28 2.89 10.96
C LYS A 37 8.97 2.11 10.87
N ASN A 38 8.14 2.14 11.92
CA ASN A 38 6.82 1.52 11.86
C ASN A 38 5.99 2.14 10.72
N ALA A 39 5.67 1.35 9.69
CA ALA A 39 5.11 1.87 8.46
C ALA A 39 3.74 2.53 8.67
N LEU A 40 2.89 1.90 9.48
CA LEU A 40 1.53 2.37 9.77
C LEU A 40 1.56 3.73 10.49
N LEU A 41 2.44 3.86 11.48
CA LEU A 41 2.55 5.08 12.28
C LEU A 41 3.24 6.23 11.50
N HIS A 42 4.22 5.92 10.66
CA HIS A 42 5.09 6.94 10.05
C HIS A 42 4.67 7.39 8.66
N TYR A 43 4.01 6.52 7.88
CA TYR A 43 3.75 6.78 6.46
C TYR A 43 2.27 6.70 6.08
N SER A 44 1.40 5.91 6.74
CA SER A 44 0.00 5.71 6.28
C SER A 44 -0.85 6.97 6.18
N PHE A 45 -0.48 8.04 6.88
CA PHE A 45 -1.17 9.34 6.82
C PHE A 45 -0.17 10.48 6.64
N TYR A 46 0.91 10.23 5.89
CA TYR A 46 1.95 11.21 5.65
C TYR A 46 1.61 12.09 4.45
N GLY A 47 1.73 13.40 4.60
CA GLY A 47 1.55 14.37 3.51
C GLY A 47 0.21 14.22 2.78
N CYS A 48 0.23 14.52 1.49
CA CYS A 48 -0.94 14.53 0.62
C CYS A 48 -1.20 13.21 -0.09
N TYR A 49 -0.17 12.41 -0.34
CA TYR A 49 -0.26 11.19 -1.13
C TYR A 49 -0.22 9.92 -0.30
N CYS A 50 0.64 9.82 0.72
CA CYS A 50 0.72 8.58 1.47
C CYS A 50 -0.61 8.25 2.17
N GLY A 51 -1.13 7.03 1.95
CA GLY A 51 -2.41 6.56 2.46
C GLY A 51 -3.48 6.41 1.38
N LEU A 52 -4.74 6.68 1.74
CA LEU A 52 -5.85 6.69 0.80
C LEU A 52 -6.02 8.09 0.18
N GLY A 53 -6.25 8.16 -1.12
CA GLY A 53 -6.48 9.40 -1.86
C GLY A 53 -5.24 9.84 -2.63
N GLY A 54 -4.95 11.15 -2.60
CA GLY A 54 -3.80 11.75 -3.27
C GLY A 54 -4.20 12.86 -4.23
N GLU A 55 -3.93 14.11 -3.86
CA GLU A 55 -4.19 15.28 -4.69
C GLU A 55 -3.19 16.41 -4.40
N GLY A 56 -3.08 17.35 -5.34
CA GLY A 56 -2.25 18.54 -5.19
C GLY A 56 -0.75 18.30 -5.24
N GLN A 57 0.02 19.18 -4.61
CA GLN A 57 1.49 19.10 -4.58
C GLN A 57 2.00 18.24 -3.41
N PRO A 58 2.93 17.30 -3.66
CA PRO A 58 3.57 16.52 -2.60
C PRO A 58 4.35 17.44 -1.66
N LYS A 59 4.26 17.17 -0.35
CA LYS A 59 4.81 18.04 0.69
C LYS A 59 6.32 17.99 0.82
N ASP A 60 6.93 16.87 0.47
CA ASP A 60 8.38 16.66 0.45
C ASP A 60 8.73 15.40 -0.38
N ALA A 61 10.00 14.99 -0.34
CA ALA A 61 10.48 13.79 -1.02
C ALA A 61 9.78 12.50 -0.56
N THR A 62 9.41 12.39 0.72
CA THR A 62 8.69 11.21 1.25
C THR A 62 7.29 11.14 0.64
N ASP A 63 6.60 12.28 0.59
CA ASP A 63 5.26 12.36 0.00
C ASP A 63 5.28 12.14 -1.52
N ARG A 64 6.35 12.61 -2.20
CA ARG A 64 6.59 12.33 -3.63
C ARG A 64 6.77 10.84 -3.91
N CYS A 65 7.40 10.07 -3.01
CA CYS A 65 7.48 8.60 -3.15
C CYS A 65 6.08 7.97 -3.21
N CYS A 66 5.16 8.44 -2.36
CA CYS A 66 3.78 7.95 -2.33
C CYS A 66 3.00 8.36 -3.58
N GLN A 67 3.21 9.57 -4.10
CA GLN A 67 2.61 9.99 -5.38
C GLN A 67 3.04 9.10 -6.55
N LEU A 68 4.32 8.72 -6.60
CA LEU A 68 4.84 7.79 -7.60
C LEU A 68 4.26 6.38 -7.42
N HIS A 69 4.08 5.94 -6.18
CA HIS A 69 3.45 4.66 -5.85
C HIS A 69 1.97 4.62 -6.30
N ASP A 70 1.19 5.66 -6.01
CA ASP A 70 -0.18 5.78 -6.50
C ASP A 70 -0.25 5.76 -8.03
N THR A 71 0.70 6.44 -8.69
CA THR A 71 0.83 6.40 -10.16
C THR A 71 1.11 4.99 -10.65
N CYS A 72 2.01 4.25 -9.98
CA CYS A 72 2.31 2.85 -10.29
C CYS A 72 1.04 1.98 -10.18
N TYR A 73 0.31 2.10 -9.06
CA TYR A 73 -0.94 1.38 -8.84
C TYR A 73 -2.01 1.72 -9.88
N ASN A 74 -2.16 2.99 -10.24
CA ASN A 74 -3.13 3.43 -11.25
C ASN A 74 -2.78 2.88 -12.64
N ASN A 75 -1.50 2.84 -13.00
CA ASN A 75 -1.06 2.21 -14.26
C ASN A 75 -1.38 0.71 -14.28
N LEU A 76 -1.28 0.02 -13.15
CA LEU A 76 -1.63 -1.41 -13.09
C LEU A 76 -3.13 -1.67 -13.33
N LEU A 77 -4.00 -0.71 -13.06
CA LEU A 77 -5.43 -0.82 -13.38
C LEU A 77 -5.69 -0.92 -14.89
N SER A 78 -4.89 -0.29 -15.74
CA SER A 78 -5.04 -0.40 -17.21
C SER A 78 -4.79 -1.83 -17.70
N TYR A 79 -4.04 -2.62 -16.94
CA TYR A 79 -3.78 -4.03 -17.19
C TYR A 79 -4.72 -4.97 -16.41
N ARG A 80 -5.81 -4.44 -15.84
CA ARG A 80 -6.77 -5.17 -14.99
C ARG A 80 -6.13 -5.79 -13.74
N CYS A 81 -5.01 -5.24 -13.26
CA CYS A 81 -4.39 -5.63 -12.02
C CYS A 81 -4.79 -4.65 -10.91
N ASN A 82 -5.57 -5.10 -9.93
CA ASN A 82 -5.88 -4.30 -8.74
C ASN A 82 -4.79 -4.51 -7.67
N ALA A 83 -3.72 -3.71 -7.73
CA ALA A 83 -2.57 -3.84 -6.85
C ALA A 83 -2.93 -3.74 -5.35
N LYS A 84 -3.89 -2.89 -5.00
CA LYS A 84 -4.38 -2.74 -3.62
C LYS A 84 -4.93 -4.04 -3.04
N MET A 85 -5.53 -4.89 -3.88
CA MET A 85 -6.10 -6.19 -3.48
C MET A 85 -5.19 -7.39 -3.83
N GLN A 86 -4.08 -7.15 -4.53
CA GLN A 86 -3.25 -8.21 -5.07
C GLN A 86 -2.37 -8.82 -3.97
N VAL A 87 -2.51 -10.11 -3.73
CA VAL A 87 -1.57 -10.86 -2.88
C VAL A 87 -0.31 -11.13 -3.69
N TYR A 88 0.85 -10.88 -3.11
CA TYR A 88 2.16 -11.22 -3.68
C TYR A 88 3.10 -11.73 -2.58
N HIS A 89 4.25 -12.28 -2.99
CA HIS A 89 5.30 -12.72 -2.08
C HIS A 89 6.65 -12.15 -2.51
N TYR A 90 7.52 -11.95 -1.54
CA TYR A 90 8.89 -11.52 -1.75
C TYR A 90 9.79 -12.25 -0.76
N ASP A 91 11.02 -12.48 -1.17
CA ASP A 91 12.08 -12.96 -0.29
C ASP A 91 13.02 -11.80 0.05
N TRP A 92 13.86 -11.97 1.06
CA TRP A 92 14.91 -11.01 1.38
C TRP A 92 16.24 -11.46 0.79
N ARG A 93 16.83 -10.61 -0.06
CA ARG A 93 18.22 -10.77 -0.50
C ARG A 93 19.05 -9.66 0.14
N SER A 94 19.86 -10.05 1.13
CA SER A 94 20.61 -9.13 2.00
C SER A 94 19.68 -8.11 2.68
N SER A 95 19.64 -6.87 2.19
CA SER A 95 18.84 -5.77 2.76
C SER A 95 17.77 -5.21 1.83
N SER A 96 17.53 -5.88 0.68
CA SER A 96 16.48 -5.50 -0.27
C SER A 96 15.48 -6.65 -0.41
N PRO A 97 14.17 -6.37 -0.48
CA PRO A 97 13.22 -7.40 -0.86
C PRO A 97 13.42 -7.73 -2.35
N SER A 98 13.13 -8.97 -2.71
CA SER A 98 13.19 -9.52 -4.06
C SER A 98 11.82 -10.11 -4.37
N CYS A 99 11.10 -9.52 -5.32
CA CYS A 99 9.76 -9.93 -5.69
C CYS A 99 9.76 -11.30 -6.37
N ARG A 100 8.87 -12.20 -5.92
CA ARG A 100 8.73 -13.54 -6.49
C ARG A 100 7.63 -13.56 -7.54
N GLN A 101 7.95 -14.16 -8.67
CA GLN A 101 6.98 -14.32 -9.73
C GLN A 101 5.99 -15.44 -9.39
N ARG A 102 4.74 -15.06 -9.10
CA ARG A 102 3.59 -15.99 -9.06
C ARG A 102 2.63 -15.74 -10.22
N SER A 103 2.28 -14.48 -10.43
CA SER A 103 1.51 -13.99 -11.56
C SER A 103 2.09 -12.65 -11.98
N TRP A 104 1.77 -12.21 -13.20
CA TRP A 104 2.20 -10.93 -13.71
C TRP A 104 1.70 -9.75 -12.84
N CYS A 105 0.42 -9.75 -12.44
CA CYS A 105 -0.11 -8.75 -11.50
C CYS A 105 0.56 -8.79 -10.13
N ALA A 106 0.86 -9.98 -9.60
CA ALA A 106 1.53 -10.12 -8.31
C ALA A 106 2.97 -9.59 -8.36
N GLN A 107 3.70 -9.90 -9.43
CA GLN A 107 5.05 -9.38 -9.63
C GLN A 107 5.03 -7.85 -9.68
N LEU A 108 4.20 -7.26 -10.55
CA LEU A 108 4.22 -5.81 -10.72
C LEU A 108 3.72 -5.04 -9.50
N SER A 109 2.71 -5.56 -8.78
CA SER A 109 2.28 -4.97 -7.51
C SER A 109 3.42 -4.97 -6.49
N CYS A 110 4.17 -6.07 -6.42
CA CYS A 110 5.36 -6.16 -5.56
C CYS A 110 6.45 -5.17 -5.97
N GLU A 111 6.71 -4.98 -7.27
CA GLU A 111 7.72 -4.03 -7.74
C GLU A 111 7.34 -2.56 -7.45
N CYS A 112 6.04 -2.22 -7.53
CA CYS A 112 5.55 -0.91 -7.07
C CYS A 112 5.86 -0.70 -5.58
N ASP A 113 5.55 -1.71 -4.74
CA ASP A 113 5.75 -1.67 -3.29
C ASP A 113 7.24 -1.66 -2.91
N HIS A 114 8.08 -2.40 -3.63
CA HIS A 114 9.53 -2.40 -3.50
C HIS A 114 10.13 -1.04 -3.82
N SER A 115 9.70 -0.44 -4.94
CA SER A 115 10.13 0.89 -5.35
C SER A 115 9.76 1.96 -4.33
N LEU A 116 8.54 1.88 -3.76
CA LEU A 116 8.10 2.75 -2.67
C LEU A 116 9.02 2.60 -1.45
N ALA A 117 9.27 1.37 -1.00
CA ALA A 117 10.09 1.11 0.18
C ALA A 117 11.52 1.67 0.02
N LEU A 118 12.14 1.49 -1.15
CA LEU A 118 13.47 2.04 -1.44
C LEU A 118 13.47 3.58 -1.53
N CYS A 119 12.46 4.17 -2.16
CA CYS A 119 12.31 5.62 -2.22
C CYS A 119 12.18 6.22 -0.81
N LEU A 120 11.33 5.63 0.04
CA LEU A 120 11.17 6.07 1.43
C LEU A 120 12.46 5.93 2.24
N LYS A 121 13.29 4.91 1.97
CA LYS A 121 14.61 4.77 2.59
C LYS A 121 15.54 5.92 2.24
N GLN A 122 15.54 6.33 0.97
CA GLN A 122 16.35 7.45 0.50
C GLN A 122 15.85 8.80 1.06
N SER A 123 14.54 8.94 1.29
CA SER A 123 13.96 10.18 1.83
C SER A 123 14.04 10.34 3.35
N ILE A 124 14.62 9.37 4.09
CA ILE A 124 14.69 9.40 5.56
C ILE A 124 15.37 10.68 6.07
N GLY A 125 16.42 11.15 5.40
CA GLY A 125 17.17 12.34 5.82
C GLY A 125 16.35 13.64 5.77
N SER A 126 15.35 13.71 4.88
CA SER A 126 14.45 14.86 4.72
C SER A 126 13.06 14.63 5.33
N TYR A 127 12.84 13.53 6.04
CA TYR A 127 11.54 13.21 6.63
C TYR A 127 11.12 14.28 7.65
N SER A 128 9.93 14.84 7.50
CA SER A 128 9.40 15.87 8.37
C SER A 128 8.22 15.37 9.22
N LYS A 129 8.40 15.36 10.55
CA LYS A 129 7.34 14.96 11.49
C LYS A 129 6.07 15.80 11.36
N ARG A 130 6.15 17.03 10.85
CA ARG A 130 5.01 17.93 10.66
C ARG A 130 4.00 17.43 9.62
N TYR A 131 4.44 16.55 8.72
CA TYR A 131 3.59 15.96 7.69
C TYR A 131 3.07 14.58 8.07
N ARG A 132 3.42 14.06 9.25
CA ARG A 132 2.74 12.88 9.78
C ARG A 132 1.34 13.25 10.23
N PHE A 133 0.34 12.45 9.86
CA PHE A 133 -1.08 12.74 10.08
C PHE A 133 -1.52 14.06 9.44
N TYR A 134 -0.98 14.37 8.25
CA TYR A 134 -1.29 15.63 7.59
C TYR A 134 -2.75 15.62 7.09
N PRO A 135 -3.53 16.67 7.40
CA PRO A 135 -4.93 16.74 7.00
C PRO A 135 -5.08 16.89 5.48
N LYS A 136 -5.71 15.90 4.83
CA LYS A 136 -5.86 15.84 3.36
C LYS A 136 -6.62 17.03 2.77
N HIS A 137 -7.56 17.64 3.50
CA HIS A 137 -8.27 18.84 3.04
C HIS A 137 -7.36 20.09 2.86
N ARG A 138 -6.09 20.02 3.28
CA ARG A 138 -5.07 21.07 3.05
C ARG A 138 -4.16 20.78 1.86
N CYS A 139 -4.45 19.73 1.11
CA CYS A 139 -3.78 19.40 -0.13
C CYS A 139 -4.36 20.24 -1.27
N ARG A 140 -3.48 20.84 -2.06
CA ARG A 140 -3.77 21.76 -3.16
C ARG A 140 -2.64 21.62 -4.17
#